data_AF-A0A4R5BY03-F1
#
_entry.id   AF-A0A4R5BY03-F1
#
_cell.length_a   1.000
_cell.length_b   1.000
_cell.length_c   1.000
_cell.angle_alpha   90.00
_cell.angle_beta   90.00
_cell.angle_gamma   90.00
#
_symmetry.space_group_name_H-M   'P 1'
#
loop_
_entity.id
_entity.type
_entity.pdbx_description
1 polymer ?
#
loop_
_entity_poly.entity_id
_entity_poly.type
_entity_poly.pdbx_seq_one_letter_code
_entity_poly.pdbx_strand_id
1 'polypeptide(L)'
;MQITRAEVLAAIAEYDALGRETFLSRYGFDDATSYLLHHAEERYEAAAVLAAAHGYLPDRSALRASELPSRKNAVELHLRRLRFDVRRLKSPSWERDEVILACDLVRQNGWHWLSADDQRVQELSELLQLMPLHPAEVRGPKFRNVNGVARKTADIATQHPDYRGKPTKGGALDREVLADFLKRPEEMQTAANTIRAGLQSGMFEGLAASPDDIEDTAIAEASEGRLLERRHYARERNPKLRKRKIDAALKERGRLQCEVCDFDFEAAYCERGRGYIECHHVVPLHTSGETTNRLQDLVLICANCHRMIHRGTPWLTPDELRLLVRRGWKS
;
A
#
# COMPACT_ATOMS: atom_id res chain seq x y z
N MET A 1 -1.81 32.91 -23.56
CA MET A 1 -3.07 32.24 -23.94
C MET A 1 -4.24 33.11 -23.52
N GLN A 2 -5.04 33.57 -24.47
CA GLN A 2 -6.29 34.31 -24.23
C GLN A 2 -7.48 33.34 -24.08
N ILE A 3 -7.29 32.19 -23.44
CA ILE A 3 -8.39 31.27 -23.12
C ILE A 3 -9.11 31.85 -21.91
N THR A 4 -10.44 31.93 -21.96
CA THR A 4 -11.27 32.38 -20.86
C THR A 4 -11.96 31.20 -20.18
N ARG A 5 -12.73 31.50 -19.13
CA ARG A 5 -13.49 30.47 -18.42
C ARG A 5 -14.55 29.82 -19.32
N ALA A 6 -15.09 30.54 -20.31
CA ALA A 6 -16.15 30.04 -21.18
C ALA A 6 -15.66 28.89 -22.07
N GLU A 7 -14.49 29.03 -22.70
CA GLU A 7 -13.93 27.99 -23.56
C GLU A 7 -13.51 26.74 -22.77
N VAL A 8 -13.04 26.92 -21.53
CA VAL A 8 -12.74 25.78 -20.64
C VAL A 8 -14.01 25.02 -20.28
N LEU A 9 -15.12 25.70 -20.01
CA LEU A 9 -16.41 25.04 -19.76
C LEU A 9 -16.94 24.32 -21.00
N ALA A 10 -16.77 24.89 -22.20
CA ALA A 10 -17.15 24.23 -23.45
C ALA A 10 -16.35 22.93 -23.66
N ALA A 11 -15.05 22.95 -23.37
CA ALA A 11 -14.20 21.76 -23.42
C ALA A 11 -14.59 20.70 -22.36
N ILE A 12 -15.01 21.12 -21.16
CA ILE A 12 -15.53 20.20 -20.14
C ILE A 12 -16.83 19.54 -20.63
N ALA A 13 -17.76 20.29 -21.20
CA ALA A 13 -19.01 19.74 -21.73
C ALA A 13 -18.76 18.75 -22.89
N GLU A 14 -17.76 19.01 -23.75
CA GLU A 14 -17.34 18.04 -24.75
C GLU A 14 -16.74 16.78 -24.12
N TYR A 15 -15.91 16.95 -23.08
CA TYR A 15 -15.34 15.83 -22.33
C TYR A 15 -16.45 14.92 -21.78
N ASP A 16 -17.47 15.50 -21.15
CA ASP A 16 -18.62 14.76 -20.61
C ASP A 16 -19.38 14.01 -21.72
N ALA A 17 -19.55 14.64 -22.88
CA ALA A 17 -20.29 14.05 -23.99
C ALA A 17 -19.54 12.90 -24.69
N LEU A 18 -18.22 13.01 -24.83
CA LEU A 18 -17.39 12.00 -25.52
C LEU A 18 -16.92 10.87 -24.60
N GLY A 19 -16.86 11.15 -23.29
CA GLY A 19 -16.16 10.31 -22.33
C GLY A 19 -14.64 10.43 -22.43
N ARG A 20 -13.99 10.06 -21.33
CA ARG A 20 -12.54 10.23 -21.12
C ARG A 20 -11.67 9.69 -22.25
N GLU A 21 -11.81 8.40 -22.59
CA GLU A 21 -10.91 7.75 -23.53
C GLU A 21 -10.98 8.37 -24.93
N THR A 22 -12.20 8.61 -25.42
CA THR A 22 -12.46 9.25 -26.71
C THR A 22 -11.91 10.67 -26.74
N PHE A 23 -12.14 11.45 -25.68
CA PHE A 23 -11.67 12.83 -25.60
C PHE A 23 -10.14 12.91 -25.62
N LEU A 24 -9.47 12.08 -24.82
CA LEU A 24 -8.01 12.05 -24.75
C LEU A 24 -7.39 11.64 -26.08
N SER A 25 -7.92 10.59 -26.72
CA SER A 25 -7.49 10.13 -28.04
C SER A 25 -7.67 11.22 -29.11
N ARG A 26 -8.82 11.91 -29.12
CA ARG A 26 -9.11 12.99 -30.07
C ARG A 26 -8.06 14.11 -30.05
N TYR A 27 -7.57 14.47 -28.87
CA TYR A 27 -6.64 15.59 -28.69
C TYR A 27 -5.17 15.16 -28.58
N GLY A 28 -4.87 13.87 -28.82
CA GLY A 28 -3.50 13.35 -28.81
C GLY A 28 -2.87 13.36 -27.41
N PHE A 29 -3.67 13.05 -26.39
CA PHE A 29 -3.21 12.85 -25.03
C PHE A 29 -3.24 11.36 -24.71
N ASP A 30 -2.09 10.70 -24.83
CA ASP A 30 -1.99 9.25 -24.63
C ASP A 30 -1.89 8.87 -23.13
N ASP A 31 -1.61 9.85 -22.27
CA ASP A 31 -1.40 9.67 -20.83
C ASP A 31 -2.18 10.70 -19.99
N ALA A 32 -2.70 10.25 -18.84
CA ALA A 32 -3.36 11.13 -17.87
C ALA A 32 -2.37 12.17 -17.28
N THR A 33 -2.84 13.41 -17.16
CA THR A 33 -2.01 14.52 -16.72
C THR A 33 -1.78 14.48 -15.21
N SER A 34 -0.62 14.95 -14.72
CA SER A 34 -0.34 15.05 -13.28
C SER A 34 -1.20 16.07 -12.54
N TYR A 35 -2.08 16.77 -13.25
CA TYR A 35 -2.98 17.79 -12.74
C TYR A 35 -4.40 17.45 -13.18
N LEU A 36 -5.31 17.44 -12.22
CA LEU A 36 -6.74 17.25 -12.43
C LEU A 36 -7.44 18.57 -12.19
N LEU A 37 -8.28 18.98 -13.14
CA LEU A 37 -9.24 20.06 -12.97
C LEU A 37 -10.46 19.47 -12.27
N HIS A 38 -10.89 20.11 -11.19
CA HIS A 38 -12.11 19.77 -10.46
C HIS A 38 -13.21 20.76 -10.84
N HIS A 39 -14.33 20.25 -11.31
CA HIS A 39 -15.50 21.05 -11.64
C HIS A 39 -16.77 20.26 -11.33
N ALA A 40 -17.67 20.87 -10.56
CA ALA A 40 -18.77 20.16 -9.89
C ALA A 40 -18.23 18.97 -9.05
N GLU A 41 -18.83 17.80 -9.15
CA GLU A 41 -18.40 16.58 -8.45
C GLU A 41 -17.39 15.74 -9.27
N GLU A 42 -17.03 16.21 -10.46
CA GLU A 42 -16.24 15.48 -11.45
C GLU A 42 -14.79 15.98 -11.58
N ARG A 43 -13.96 15.15 -12.21
CA ARG A 43 -12.50 15.37 -12.38
C ARG A 43 -12.08 15.17 -13.82
N TYR A 44 -11.22 16.07 -14.32
CA TYR A 44 -10.82 16.12 -15.73
C TYR A 44 -9.31 16.30 -15.90
N GLU A 45 -8.71 15.76 -16.97
CA GLU A 45 -7.30 15.98 -17.30
C GLU A 45 -7.05 17.45 -17.69
N ALA A 46 -6.43 18.19 -16.78
CA ALA A 46 -6.29 19.64 -16.89
C ALA A 46 -5.60 20.10 -18.20
N ALA A 47 -4.60 19.35 -18.68
CA ALA A 47 -3.89 19.71 -19.90
C ALA A 47 -4.71 19.43 -21.17
N ALA A 48 -5.44 18.30 -21.20
CA ALA A 48 -6.30 17.95 -22.32
C ALA A 48 -7.48 18.94 -22.44
N VAL A 49 -8.13 19.26 -21.32
CA VAL A 49 -9.19 20.28 -21.27
C VAL A 49 -8.67 21.63 -21.76
N LEU A 50 -7.49 22.06 -21.30
CA LEU A 50 -6.93 23.35 -21.72
C LEU A 50 -6.54 23.37 -23.21
N ALA A 51 -6.07 22.25 -23.74
CA ALA A 51 -5.72 22.10 -25.14
C ALA A 51 -6.97 22.13 -26.05
N ALA A 52 -8.04 21.44 -25.65
CA ALA A 52 -9.34 21.49 -26.32
C ALA A 52 -9.97 22.90 -26.24
N ALA A 53 -9.89 23.55 -25.07
CA ALA A 53 -10.41 24.91 -24.86
C ALA A 53 -9.81 25.93 -25.84
N HIS A 54 -8.57 25.73 -26.28
CA HIS A 54 -7.96 26.60 -27.29
C HIS A 54 -8.70 26.54 -28.64
N GLY A 55 -9.30 25.40 -28.99
CA GLY A 55 -10.07 25.21 -30.22
C GLY A 55 -11.46 25.84 -30.21
N TYR A 56 -11.92 26.31 -29.04
CA TYR A 56 -13.17 27.08 -28.92
C TYR A 56 -12.95 28.60 -29.11
N LEU A 57 -11.70 29.05 -29.27
CA LEU A 57 -11.40 30.45 -29.61
C LEU A 57 -11.70 30.73 -31.09
N PRO A 58 -12.15 31.95 -31.44
CA PRO A 58 -12.33 32.35 -32.83
C PRO A 58 -11.06 32.16 -33.66
N ASP A 59 -11.18 31.52 -34.82
CA ASP A 59 -10.09 31.26 -35.77
C ASP A 59 -8.89 30.48 -35.21
N ARG A 60 -9.11 29.65 -34.17
CA ARG A 60 -8.08 28.79 -33.58
C ARG A 60 -8.50 27.32 -33.62
N SER A 61 -7.51 26.45 -33.76
CA SER A 61 -7.66 25.01 -33.59
C SER A 61 -7.29 24.58 -32.17
N ALA A 62 -7.77 23.43 -31.72
CA ALA A 62 -7.28 22.83 -30.48
C ALA A 62 -5.78 22.59 -30.55
N LEU A 63 -5.12 22.66 -29.40
CA LEU A 63 -3.69 22.39 -29.28
C LEU A 63 -3.44 20.89 -29.16
N ARG A 64 -2.29 20.42 -29.63
CA ARG A 64 -1.73 19.12 -29.29
C ARG A 64 -0.94 19.20 -27.98
N ALA A 65 -0.69 18.04 -27.37
CA ALA A 65 0.12 17.96 -26.16
C ALA A 65 1.51 18.62 -26.29
N SER A 66 2.16 18.51 -27.46
CA SER A 66 3.46 19.13 -27.76
C SER A 66 3.42 20.66 -27.91
N GLU A 67 2.25 21.24 -28.15
CA GLU A 67 2.06 22.68 -28.34
C GLU A 67 1.72 23.41 -27.04
N LEU A 68 1.46 22.66 -25.96
CA LEU A 68 1.24 23.23 -24.64
C LEU A 68 2.53 23.82 -24.05
N PRO A 69 2.42 24.81 -23.14
CA PRO A 69 3.58 25.43 -22.52
C PRO A 69 4.45 24.39 -21.77
N SER A 70 5.76 24.39 -22.06
CA SER A 70 6.71 23.41 -21.50
C SER A 70 6.96 23.56 -20.00
N ARG A 71 6.57 24.69 -19.38
CA ARG A 71 6.73 24.92 -17.94
C ARG A 71 5.76 24.01 -17.17
N LYS A 72 6.31 23.18 -16.29
CA LYS A 72 5.60 22.10 -15.56
C LYS A 72 4.29 22.49 -14.88
N ASN A 73 4.11 23.75 -14.46
CA ASN A 73 2.92 24.25 -13.77
C ASN A 73 2.14 25.33 -14.55
N ALA A 74 2.44 25.56 -15.83
CA ALA A 74 1.78 26.61 -16.61
C ALA A 74 0.28 26.35 -16.81
N VAL A 75 -0.09 25.10 -17.08
CA VAL A 75 -1.49 24.65 -17.20
C VAL A 75 -2.26 24.90 -15.90
N GLU A 76 -1.69 24.45 -14.77
CA GLU A 76 -2.24 24.66 -13.42
C GLU A 76 -2.46 26.15 -13.12
N LEU A 77 -1.42 26.98 -13.34
CA LEU A 77 -1.47 28.41 -13.03
C LEU A 77 -2.53 29.12 -13.88
N HIS A 78 -2.64 28.76 -15.17
CA HIS A 78 -3.60 29.36 -16.08
C HIS A 78 -5.05 29.04 -15.67
N LEU A 79 -5.35 27.77 -15.43
CA LEU A 79 -6.69 27.34 -15.01
C LEU A 79 -7.09 27.91 -13.64
N ARG A 80 -6.14 28.00 -12.69
CA ARG A 80 -6.38 28.65 -11.39
C ARG A 80 -6.68 30.14 -11.52
N ARG A 81 -6.01 30.84 -12.45
CA ARG A 81 -6.33 32.25 -12.76
C ARG A 81 -7.76 32.41 -13.28
N LEU A 82 -8.29 31.40 -13.96
CA LEU A 82 -9.68 31.33 -14.41
C LEU A 82 -10.67 30.83 -13.34
N ARG A 83 -10.22 30.73 -12.07
CA ARG A 83 -11.01 30.30 -10.91
C ARG A 83 -11.48 28.84 -10.94
N PHE A 84 -10.75 27.95 -11.63
CA PHE A 84 -10.93 26.50 -11.48
C PHE A 84 -10.10 25.95 -10.32
N ASP A 85 -10.64 24.94 -9.63
CA ASP A 85 -9.85 24.13 -8.70
C ASP A 85 -9.01 23.16 -9.53
N VAL A 86 -7.68 23.22 -9.37
CA VAL A 86 -6.76 22.33 -10.06
C VAL A 86 -5.84 21.73 -9.02
N ARG A 87 -5.91 20.40 -8.89
CA ARG A 87 -5.14 19.63 -7.92
C ARG A 87 -4.13 18.78 -8.63
N ARG A 88 -2.94 18.72 -8.06
CA ARG A 88 -1.91 17.80 -8.54
C ARG A 88 -2.25 16.40 -8.04
N LEU A 89 -2.41 15.45 -8.96
CA LEU A 89 -2.46 14.04 -8.60
C LEU A 89 -1.05 13.63 -8.18
N LYS A 90 -0.84 13.50 -6.87
CA LYS A 90 0.39 12.95 -6.32
C LYS A 90 0.28 11.43 -6.42
N SER A 91 1.20 10.80 -7.15
CA SER A 91 1.36 9.36 -7.05
C SER A 91 1.58 9.00 -5.58
N PRO A 92 0.92 7.94 -5.08
CA PRO A 92 1.09 7.52 -3.70
C PRO A 92 2.56 7.19 -3.39
N SER A 93 2.94 7.35 -2.13
CA SER A 93 4.26 6.95 -1.62
C SER A 93 4.53 5.47 -1.89
N TRP A 94 5.79 5.08 -2.04
CA TRP A 94 6.18 3.66 -1.97
C TRP A 94 5.89 3.14 -0.57
N GLU A 95 5.17 2.03 -0.49
CA GLU A 95 4.89 1.28 0.73
C GLU A 95 5.94 0.19 0.93
N ARG A 96 6.04 -0.31 2.15
CA ARG A 96 7.10 -1.24 2.55
C ARG A 96 7.09 -2.53 1.73
N ASP A 97 5.92 -3.12 1.52
CA ASP A 97 5.77 -4.34 0.70
C ASP A 97 6.30 -4.16 -0.73
N GLU A 98 6.08 -2.99 -1.32
CA GLU A 98 6.52 -2.67 -2.68
C GLU A 98 8.04 -2.51 -2.74
N VAL A 99 8.63 -1.89 -1.72
CA VAL A 99 10.08 -1.76 -1.57
C VAL A 99 10.73 -3.12 -1.28
N ILE A 100 10.08 -4.01 -0.52
CA ILE A 100 10.53 -5.39 -0.29
C ILE A 100 10.67 -6.12 -1.63
N LEU A 101 9.67 -6.07 -2.50
CA LEU A 101 9.71 -6.71 -3.81
C LEU A 101 10.78 -6.13 -4.74
N ALA A 102 10.99 -4.81 -4.70
CA ALA A 102 12.05 -4.15 -5.48
C ALA A 102 13.46 -4.48 -4.96
N CYS A 103 13.64 -4.53 -3.63
CA CYS A 103 14.92 -4.87 -3.00
C CYS A 103 15.27 -6.35 -3.20
N ASP A 104 14.28 -7.23 -3.11
CA ASP A 104 14.39 -8.66 -3.47
C ASP A 104 14.93 -8.84 -4.90
N LEU A 105 14.34 -8.12 -5.87
CA LEU A 105 14.81 -8.15 -7.26
C LEU A 105 16.26 -7.67 -7.41
N VAL A 106 16.63 -6.57 -6.74
CA VAL A 106 18.00 -6.04 -6.75
C VAL A 106 18.99 -7.04 -6.15
N ARG A 107 18.62 -7.69 -5.04
CA ARG A 107 19.44 -8.73 -4.40
C ARG A 107 19.63 -9.94 -5.32
N GLN A 108 18.56 -10.42 -5.97
CA GLN A 108 18.63 -11.52 -6.94
C GLN A 108 19.50 -11.15 -8.15
N ASN A 109 19.62 -9.87 -8.47
CA ASN A 109 20.53 -9.34 -9.48
C ASN A 109 21.94 -8.99 -8.93
N GLY A 110 22.34 -9.61 -7.81
CA GLY A 110 23.66 -9.41 -7.21
C GLY A 110 23.92 -7.99 -6.75
N TRP A 111 22.90 -7.28 -6.25
CA TRP A 111 22.94 -5.89 -5.81
C TRP A 111 23.17 -4.85 -6.91
N HIS A 112 22.97 -5.23 -8.18
CA HIS A 112 23.00 -4.30 -9.32
C HIS A 112 21.60 -3.83 -9.69
N TRP A 113 21.46 -2.56 -10.06
CA TRP A 113 20.19 -2.04 -10.56
C TRP A 113 19.81 -2.64 -11.91
N LEU A 114 18.52 -2.55 -12.24
CA LEU A 114 17.97 -3.05 -13.50
C LEU A 114 17.38 -1.88 -14.30
N SER A 115 17.51 -1.93 -15.63
CA SER A 115 16.94 -0.93 -16.54
C SER A 115 15.45 -1.17 -16.77
N ALA A 116 14.75 -0.17 -17.33
CA ALA A 116 13.35 -0.31 -17.69
C ALA A 116 13.11 -1.39 -18.76
N ASP A 117 14.10 -1.64 -19.61
CA ASP A 117 14.00 -2.67 -20.66
C ASP A 117 14.18 -4.11 -20.13
N ASP A 118 14.56 -4.30 -18.86
CA ASP A 118 14.71 -5.63 -18.27
C ASP A 118 13.33 -6.26 -18.03
N GLN A 119 13.12 -7.48 -18.54
CA GLN A 119 11.85 -8.20 -18.41
C GLN A 119 11.41 -8.34 -16.95
N ARG A 120 12.35 -8.54 -16.01
CA ARG A 120 12.03 -8.70 -14.57
C ARG A 120 11.49 -7.41 -13.96
N VAL A 121 11.89 -6.25 -14.49
CA VAL A 121 11.37 -4.93 -14.08
C VAL A 121 9.96 -4.72 -14.63
N GLN A 122 9.68 -5.19 -15.85
CA GLN A 122 8.34 -5.14 -16.44
C GLN A 122 7.38 -6.03 -15.66
N GLU A 123 7.76 -7.28 -15.38
CA GLU A 123 6.98 -8.22 -14.55
C GLU A 123 6.73 -7.67 -13.14
N LEU A 124 7.73 -7.05 -12.52
CA LEU A 124 7.55 -6.40 -11.22
C LEU A 124 6.61 -5.20 -11.31
N SER A 125 6.66 -4.41 -12.39
CA SER A 125 5.75 -3.29 -12.61
C SER A 125 4.29 -3.74 -12.72
N GLU A 126 4.02 -4.82 -13.44
CA GLU A 126 2.69 -5.42 -13.55
C GLU A 126 2.21 -5.91 -12.18
N LEU A 127 3.06 -6.63 -11.44
CA LEU A 127 2.73 -7.14 -10.11
C LEU A 127 2.41 -6.02 -9.11
N LEU A 128 3.23 -4.98 -9.06
CA LEU A 128 3.03 -3.83 -8.17
C LEU A 128 1.74 -3.07 -8.48
N GLN A 129 1.35 -2.99 -9.76
CA GLN A 129 0.11 -2.35 -10.18
C GLN A 129 -1.15 -3.10 -9.76
N LEU A 130 -1.04 -4.40 -9.42
CA LEU A 130 -2.15 -5.23 -8.92
C LEU A 130 -2.29 -5.18 -7.39
N MET A 131 -1.33 -4.62 -6.65
CA MET A 131 -1.34 -4.64 -5.19
C MET A 131 -2.50 -3.81 -4.60
N PRO A 132 -3.28 -4.32 -3.63
CA PRO A 132 -4.43 -3.62 -3.04
C PRO A 132 -4.03 -2.60 -1.93
N LEU A 133 -2.86 -1.97 -2.06
CA LEU A 133 -2.33 -1.03 -1.06
C LEU A 133 -2.87 0.40 -1.21
N HIS A 134 -3.11 0.82 -2.45
CA HIS A 134 -3.59 2.16 -2.78
C HIS A 134 -4.93 2.10 -3.49
N PRO A 135 -5.91 2.97 -3.17
CA PRO A 135 -7.17 3.04 -3.92
C PRO A 135 -6.94 3.29 -5.42
N ALA A 136 -7.82 2.80 -6.30
CA ALA A 136 -7.64 2.95 -7.75
C ALA A 136 -7.64 4.42 -8.20
N GLU A 137 -8.37 5.27 -7.47
CA GLU A 137 -8.61 6.68 -7.76
C GLU A 137 -7.34 7.54 -7.59
N VAL A 138 -6.35 7.05 -6.84
CA VAL A 138 -5.06 7.73 -6.65
C VAL A 138 -3.95 7.18 -7.56
N ARG A 139 -4.22 6.12 -8.32
CA ARG A 139 -3.27 5.49 -9.24
C ARG A 139 -3.28 6.21 -10.59
N GLY A 140 -2.41 7.21 -10.73
CA GLY A 140 -2.16 7.84 -12.02
C GLY A 140 -1.29 6.97 -12.97
N PRO A 141 -1.05 7.39 -14.22
CA PRO A 141 -0.26 6.63 -15.22
C PRO A 141 1.20 6.35 -14.82
N LYS A 142 1.73 7.14 -13.87
CA LYS A 142 3.08 6.96 -13.32
C LYS A 142 3.10 6.03 -12.10
N PHE A 143 1.94 5.50 -11.70
CA PHE A 143 1.83 4.59 -10.58
C PHE A 143 2.55 3.29 -10.90
N ARG A 144 3.68 3.07 -10.21
CA ARG A 144 4.49 1.83 -10.31
C ARG A 144 4.80 1.38 -11.74
N ASN A 145 4.86 2.32 -12.69
CA ASN A 145 5.23 2.01 -14.07
C ASN A 145 6.69 1.57 -14.17
N VAL A 146 7.04 0.94 -15.29
CA VAL A 146 8.36 0.32 -15.52
C VAL A 146 9.52 1.28 -15.23
N ASN A 147 9.41 2.54 -15.64
CA ASN A 147 10.42 3.57 -15.35
C ASN A 147 10.56 3.90 -13.86
N GLY A 148 9.43 3.95 -13.14
CA GLY A 148 9.40 4.13 -11.69
C GLY A 148 10.02 2.96 -10.94
N VAL A 149 9.77 1.73 -11.40
CA VAL A 149 10.37 0.51 -10.83
C VAL A 149 11.88 0.48 -11.09
N ALA A 150 12.32 0.71 -12.34
CA ALA A 150 13.75 0.79 -12.67
C ALA A 150 14.47 1.84 -11.80
N ARG A 151 13.87 3.03 -11.66
CA ARG A 151 14.39 4.08 -10.76
C ARG A 151 14.50 3.59 -9.32
N LYS A 152 13.49 2.87 -8.82
CA LYS A 152 13.49 2.30 -7.48
C LYS A 152 14.61 1.28 -7.28
N THR A 153 14.88 0.42 -8.27
CA THR A 153 16.00 -0.53 -8.18
C THR A 153 17.35 0.19 -8.09
N ALA A 154 17.54 1.30 -8.84
CA ALA A 154 18.73 2.13 -8.74
C ALA A 154 18.83 2.85 -7.39
N ASP A 155 17.70 3.36 -6.88
CA ASP A 155 17.65 4.00 -5.57
C ASP A 155 18.04 3.04 -4.45
N ILE A 156 17.70 1.76 -4.54
CA ILE A 156 18.10 0.73 -3.56
C ILE A 156 19.56 0.30 -3.77
N ALA A 157 19.93 -0.11 -4.99
CA ALA A 157 21.24 -0.66 -5.31
C ALA A 157 22.39 0.30 -4.95
N THR A 158 22.19 1.60 -5.20
CA THR A 158 23.23 2.61 -4.94
C THR A 158 23.39 2.97 -3.46
N GLN A 159 22.50 2.51 -2.57
CA GLN A 159 22.64 2.64 -1.11
C GLN A 159 23.34 1.43 -0.49
N HIS A 160 23.62 0.38 -1.27
CA HIS A 160 24.31 -0.81 -0.78
C HIS A 160 25.73 -0.48 -0.27
N PRO A 161 26.19 -1.04 0.86
CA PRO A 161 27.52 -0.75 1.42
C PRO A 161 28.70 -1.01 0.46
N ASP A 162 28.53 -1.98 -0.44
CA ASP A 162 29.55 -2.31 -1.45
C ASP A 162 29.50 -1.42 -2.70
N TYR A 163 28.52 -0.53 -2.83
CA TYR A 163 28.48 0.41 -3.93
C TYR A 163 29.64 1.42 -3.81
N ARG A 164 30.35 1.67 -4.92
CA ARG A 164 31.52 2.56 -4.97
C ARG A 164 31.28 3.86 -5.75
N GLY A 165 30.13 3.97 -6.43
CA GLY A 165 29.77 5.17 -7.18
C GLY A 165 29.11 6.24 -6.33
N LYS A 166 28.60 7.30 -6.97
CA LYS A 166 27.83 8.34 -6.30
C LYS A 166 26.40 7.82 -6.05
N PRO A 167 25.95 7.70 -4.79
CA PRO A 167 24.62 7.19 -4.49
C PRO A 167 23.54 8.14 -5.00
N THR A 168 22.36 7.61 -5.35
CA THR A 168 21.18 8.45 -5.53
C THR A 168 20.72 9.01 -4.17
N LYS A 169 19.69 9.86 -4.15
CA LYS A 169 19.13 10.35 -2.88
C LYS A 169 18.39 9.24 -2.11
N GLY A 170 17.75 8.32 -2.81
CA GLY A 170 16.90 7.27 -2.26
C GLY A 170 15.75 7.78 -1.38
N GLY A 171 14.86 6.87 -0.98
CA GLY A 171 13.91 7.08 0.12
C GLY A 171 14.47 6.61 1.47
N ALA A 172 13.86 7.04 2.58
CA ALA A 172 14.17 6.48 3.90
C ALA A 172 13.84 4.99 3.96
N LEU A 173 12.65 4.62 3.49
CA LEU A 173 12.17 3.25 3.42
C LEU A 173 13.05 2.33 2.56
N ASP A 174 13.67 2.86 1.50
CA ASP A 174 14.63 2.11 0.67
C ASP A 174 15.83 1.65 1.50
N ARG A 175 16.36 2.53 2.36
CA ARG A 175 17.49 2.22 3.25
C ARG A 175 17.09 1.27 4.37
N GLU A 176 15.90 1.43 4.94
CA GLU A 176 15.38 0.55 5.99
C GLU A 176 15.22 -0.89 5.49
N VAL A 177 14.52 -1.06 4.35
CA VAL A 177 14.33 -2.38 3.76
C VAL A 177 15.65 -3.00 3.31
N LEU A 178 16.56 -2.22 2.73
CA LEU A 178 17.90 -2.68 2.40
C LEU A 178 18.66 -3.17 3.65
N ALA A 179 18.63 -2.41 4.74
CA ALA A 179 19.27 -2.80 5.99
C ALA A 179 18.69 -4.11 6.56
N ASP A 180 17.37 -4.31 6.43
CA ASP A 180 16.72 -5.57 6.80
C ASP A 180 17.18 -6.74 5.93
N PHE A 181 17.28 -6.56 4.62
CA PHE A 181 17.80 -7.61 3.72
C PHE A 181 19.27 -7.95 4.01
N LEU A 182 20.09 -6.97 4.42
CA LEU A 182 21.48 -7.21 4.81
C LEU A 182 21.58 -7.94 6.16
N LYS A 183 20.68 -7.63 7.10
CA LYS A 183 20.68 -8.23 8.45
C LYS A 183 20.04 -9.61 8.48
N ARG A 184 18.94 -9.82 7.74
CA ARG A 184 18.06 -11.01 7.79
C ARG A 184 17.63 -11.45 6.38
N PRO A 185 18.57 -11.85 5.51
CA PRO A 185 18.31 -12.08 4.09
C PRO A 185 17.28 -13.19 3.82
N GLU A 186 17.29 -14.27 4.60
CA GLU A 186 16.38 -15.41 4.41
C GLU A 186 14.93 -15.06 4.80
N GLU A 187 14.75 -14.34 5.91
CA GLU A 187 13.43 -13.86 6.35
C GLU A 187 12.83 -12.89 5.33
N MET A 188 13.63 -11.94 4.84
CA MET A 188 13.18 -10.95 3.87
C MET A 188 12.86 -11.57 2.50
N GLN A 189 13.63 -12.58 2.07
CA GLN A 189 13.30 -13.38 0.88
C GLN A 189 11.97 -14.10 1.05
N THR A 190 11.73 -14.69 2.23
CA THR A 190 10.50 -15.43 2.50
C THR A 190 9.30 -14.50 2.54
N ALA A 191 9.44 -13.29 3.09
CA ALA A 191 8.44 -12.24 3.03
C ALA A 191 8.13 -11.84 1.56
N ALA A 192 9.17 -11.58 0.75
CA ALA A 192 8.99 -11.26 -0.67
C ALA A 192 8.27 -12.38 -1.44
N ASN A 193 8.67 -13.64 -1.22
CA ASN A 193 8.04 -14.80 -1.85
C ASN A 193 6.56 -14.96 -1.43
N THR A 194 6.27 -14.75 -0.14
CA THR A 194 4.89 -14.79 0.39
C THR A 194 4.03 -13.68 -0.23
N ILE A 195 4.56 -12.47 -0.39
CA ILE A 195 3.86 -11.37 -1.05
C ILE A 195 3.57 -11.72 -2.52
N ARG A 196 4.57 -12.23 -3.27
CA ARG A 196 4.39 -12.64 -4.68
C ARG A 196 3.33 -13.73 -4.81
N ALA A 197 3.44 -14.80 -4.03
CA ALA A 197 2.49 -15.91 -4.05
C ALA A 197 1.07 -15.47 -3.64
N GLY A 198 0.96 -14.57 -2.65
CA GLY A 198 -0.33 -14.02 -2.24
C GLY A 198 -1.01 -13.18 -3.32
N LEU A 199 -0.25 -12.39 -4.07
CA LEU A 199 -0.78 -11.63 -5.20
C LEU A 199 -1.24 -12.55 -6.34
N GLN A 200 -0.46 -13.59 -6.66
CA GLN A 200 -0.80 -14.54 -7.72
C GLN A 200 -2.01 -15.42 -7.40
N SER A 201 -2.23 -15.74 -6.12
CA SER A 201 -3.35 -16.60 -5.67
C SER A 201 -4.63 -15.83 -5.33
N GLY A 202 -4.68 -14.52 -5.53
CA GLY A 202 -5.82 -13.69 -5.13
C GLY A 202 -6.00 -13.57 -3.61
N MET A 203 -4.99 -13.98 -2.83
CA MET A 203 -5.03 -14.06 -1.37
C MET A 203 -5.26 -12.71 -0.67
N PHE A 204 -4.95 -11.60 -1.36
CA PHE A 204 -5.16 -10.25 -0.86
C PHE A 204 -6.42 -9.58 -1.41
N GLU A 205 -7.25 -10.29 -2.18
CA GLU A 205 -8.53 -9.79 -2.65
C GLU A 205 -9.44 -9.44 -1.47
N GLY A 206 -10.10 -8.27 -1.53
CA GLY A 206 -10.94 -7.77 -0.45
C GLY A 206 -10.20 -7.13 0.74
N LEU A 207 -8.86 -7.10 0.74
CA LEU A 207 -8.05 -6.32 1.70
C LEU A 207 -7.78 -4.87 1.23
N ALA A 208 -8.64 -4.35 0.37
CA ALA A 208 -8.52 -3.02 -0.22
C ALA A 208 -8.44 -1.96 0.89
N ALA A 209 -7.56 -0.97 0.71
CA ALA A 209 -7.54 0.20 1.59
C ALA A 209 -8.89 0.93 1.47
N SER A 210 -9.66 1.01 2.55
CA SER A 210 -10.73 2.00 2.67
C SER A 210 -10.11 3.40 2.74
N PRO A 211 -10.76 4.46 2.20
CA PRO A 211 -10.36 5.84 2.45
C PRO A 211 -10.21 6.14 3.95
N ASP A 212 -11.02 5.49 4.80
CA ASP A 212 -10.99 5.63 6.27
C ASP A 212 -9.82 4.86 6.92
N ASP A 213 -9.24 3.85 6.25
CA ASP A 213 -8.08 3.10 6.75
C ASP A 213 -6.76 3.90 6.64
N ILE A 214 -6.81 5.09 6.06
CA ILE A 214 -5.66 5.99 5.91
C ILE A 214 -5.43 6.79 7.20
N GLU A 215 -6.46 7.04 8.00
CA GLU A 215 -6.33 7.82 9.25
C GLU A 215 -5.97 6.97 10.48
N ASP A 216 -6.37 5.70 10.55
CA ASP A 216 -6.22 4.86 11.75
C ASP A 216 -5.01 3.90 11.71
N THR A 217 -4.15 3.98 10.69
CA THR A 217 -2.92 3.16 10.57
C THR A 217 -1.69 3.79 11.23
N ALA A 218 -1.88 4.80 12.08
CA ALA A 218 -0.78 5.49 12.77
C ALA A 218 -0.11 4.69 13.90
N ILE A 219 -0.43 3.40 14.12
CA ILE A 219 0.19 2.59 15.18
C ILE A 219 0.54 1.19 14.67
N ALA A 220 1.59 1.08 13.87
CA ALA A 220 2.68 0.08 13.98
C ALA A 220 3.54 0.12 12.70
N GLU A 221 4.80 0.52 12.83
CA GLU A 221 5.84 0.30 11.82
C GLU A 221 6.16 -1.21 11.74
N ALA A 222 5.28 -2.00 11.11
CA ALA A 222 5.47 -3.43 10.95
C ALA A 222 6.63 -3.70 9.96
N SER A 223 7.68 -4.42 10.40
CA SER A 223 8.78 -4.85 9.56
C SER A 223 8.35 -5.78 8.43
N GLU A 224 7.18 -6.41 8.55
CA GLU A 224 6.61 -7.36 7.58
C GLU A 224 5.86 -6.68 6.43
N GLY A 225 5.57 -5.38 6.54
CA GLY A 225 4.74 -4.65 5.58
C GLY A 225 3.23 -4.85 5.75
N ARG A 226 2.46 -4.03 5.04
CA ARG A 226 1.04 -3.76 5.32
C ARG A 226 0.12 -4.88 4.82
N LEU A 227 0.46 -5.58 3.74
CA LEU A 227 -0.35 -6.67 3.20
C LEU A 227 -0.38 -7.90 4.12
N LEU A 228 0.80 -8.32 4.60
CA LEU A 228 0.92 -9.46 5.50
C LEU A 228 0.22 -9.18 6.84
N GLU A 229 0.36 -7.96 7.34
CA GLU A 229 -0.33 -7.49 8.54
C GLU A 229 -1.85 -7.47 8.37
N ARG A 230 -2.38 -6.82 7.32
CA ARG A 230 -3.83 -6.81 7.04
C ARG A 230 -4.41 -8.22 6.96
N ARG A 231 -3.68 -9.13 6.32
CA ARG A 231 -4.10 -10.54 6.23
C ARG A 231 -4.06 -11.23 7.58
N HIS A 232 -3.04 -10.98 8.40
CA HIS A 232 -2.95 -11.52 9.76
C HIS A 232 -4.17 -11.11 10.59
N TYR A 233 -4.49 -9.80 10.64
CA TYR A 233 -5.67 -9.30 11.35
C TYR A 233 -7.00 -9.82 10.77
N ALA A 234 -7.12 -9.94 9.44
CA ALA A 234 -8.31 -10.49 8.81
C ALA A 234 -8.56 -11.96 9.23
N ARG A 235 -7.49 -12.76 9.39
CA ARG A 235 -7.60 -14.13 9.89
C ARG A 235 -8.04 -14.17 11.35
N GLU A 236 -7.46 -13.34 12.21
CA GLU A 236 -7.84 -13.24 13.64
C GLU A 236 -9.31 -12.88 13.83
N ARG A 237 -9.84 -12.04 12.95
CA ARG A 237 -11.23 -11.59 12.97
C ARG A 237 -12.19 -12.56 12.28
N ASN A 238 -11.73 -13.72 11.78
CA ASN A 238 -12.61 -14.70 11.12
C ASN A 238 -13.65 -15.25 12.13
N PRO A 239 -14.95 -14.92 11.99
CA PRO A 239 -15.95 -15.24 13.01
C PRO A 239 -16.14 -16.75 13.21
N LYS A 240 -16.00 -17.54 12.14
CA LYS A 240 -16.16 -18.99 12.18
C LYS A 240 -15.01 -19.66 12.93
N LEU A 241 -13.78 -19.26 12.64
CA LEU A 241 -12.59 -19.81 13.31
C LEU A 241 -12.55 -19.39 14.79
N ARG A 242 -12.82 -18.12 15.07
CA ARG A 242 -12.91 -17.59 16.44
C ARG A 242 -13.94 -18.36 17.26
N LYS A 243 -15.15 -18.54 16.72
CA LYS A 243 -16.22 -19.30 17.40
C LYS A 243 -15.77 -20.72 17.71
N ARG A 244 -15.23 -21.44 16.71
CA ARG A 244 -14.74 -22.82 16.89
C ARG A 244 -13.65 -22.94 17.95
N LYS A 245 -12.72 -21.96 18.03
CA LYS A 245 -11.65 -21.96 19.04
C LYS A 245 -12.18 -21.69 20.44
N ILE A 246 -13.11 -20.75 20.59
CA ILE A 246 -13.79 -20.45 21.87
C ILE A 246 -14.57 -21.67 22.36
N ASP A 247 -15.38 -22.28 21.48
CA ASP A 247 -16.17 -23.47 21.82
C ASP A 247 -15.27 -24.64 22.27
N ALA A 248 -14.14 -24.83 21.60
CA ALA A 248 -13.15 -25.85 21.98
C ALA A 248 -12.52 -25.56 23.36
N ALA A 249 -12.12 -24.31 23.61
CA ALA A 249 -11.53 -23.91 24.89
C ALA A 249 -12.53 -24.05 26.06
N LEU A 250 -13.79 -23.66 25.85
CA LEU A 250 -14.86 -23.85 26.84
C LEU A 250 -15.11 -25.34 27.13
N LYS A 251 -15.12 -26.18 26.09
CA LYS A 251 -15.30 -27.64 26.26
C LYS A 251 -14.14 -28.29 27.02
N GLU A 252 -12.92 -27.86 26.77
CA GLU A 252 -11.70 -28.45 27.36
C GLU A 252 -11.43 -27.94 28.78
N ARG A 253 -11.60 -26.63 29.02
CA ARG A 253 -11.15 -25.95 30.24
C ARG A 253 -12.29 -25.39 31.10
N GLY A 254 -13.51 -25.32 30.57
CA GLY A 254 -14.69 -24.77 31.26
C GLY A 254 -14.72 -23.24 31.38
N ARG A 255 -13.67 -22.52 30.97
CA ARG A 255 -13.57 -21.06 31.08
C ARG A 255 -12.69 -20.44 29.98
N LEU A 256 -12.78 -19.12 29.81
CA LEU A 256 -11.98 -18.35 28.85
C LEU A 256 -10.90 -17.54 29.57
N GLN A 257 -9.72 -18.12 29.68
CA GLN A 257 -8.54 -17.47 30.23
C GLN A 257 -7.50 -17.17 29.14
N CYS A 258 -6.78 -16.07 29.30
CA CYS A 258 -5.63 -15.74 28.45
C CYS A 258 -4.57 -16.84 28.56
N GLU A 259 -4.16 -17.40 27.43
CA GLU A 259 -3.16 -18.47 27.40
C GLU A 259 -1.74 -17.95 27.68
N VAL A 260 -1.52 -16.64 27.72
CA VAL A 260 -0.22 -16.01 28.02
C VAL A 260 -0.09 -15.64 29.50
N CYS A 261 -1.06 -14.91 30.05
CA CYS A 261 -0.99 -14.33 31.41
C CYS A 261 -2.09 -14.81 32.36
N ASP A 262 -2.88 -15.81 31.97
CA ASP A 262 -3.97 -16.39 32.75
C ASP A 262 -5.12 -15.42 33.12
N PHE A 263 -5.11 -14.19 32.60
CA PHE A 263 -6.18 -13.22 32.82
C PHE A 263 -7.53 -13.71 32.27
N ASP A 264 -8.57 -13.62 33.10
CA ASP A 264 -9.94 -14.01 32.78
C ASP A 264 -10.86 -12.77 32.92
N PHE A 265 -11.50 -12.37 31.81
CA PHE A 265 -12.36 -11.19 31.78
C PHE A 265 -13.63 -11.36 32.62
N GLU A 266 -14.23 -12.55 32.63
CA GLU A 266 -15.45 -12.81 33.41
C GLU A 266 -15.13 -12.80 34.91
N ALA A 267 -13.96 -13.32 35.30
CA ALA A 267 -13.51 -13.24 36.69
C ALA A 267 -13.21 -11.80 37.14
N ALA A 268 -12.63 -10.97 36.26
CA ALA A 268 -12.24 -9.60 36.59
C ALA A 268 -13.40 -8.58 36.48
N TYR A 269 -14.32 -8.79 35.54
CA TYR A 269 -15.37 -7.84 35.16
C TYR A 269 -16.80 -8.40 35.25
N CYS A 270 -16.98 -9.57 35.86
CA CYS A 270 -18.27 -10.25 36.02
C CYS A 270 -18.97 -10.45 34.66
N GLU A 271 -20.31 -10.31 34.61
CA GLU A 271 -21.11 -10.49 33.40
C GLU A 271 -20.61 -9.64 32.21
N ARG A 272 -19.99 -8.49 32.46
CA ARG A 272 -19.48 -7.63 31.39
C ARG A 272 -18.27 -8.21 30.66
N GLY A 273 -17.52 -9.10 31.31
CA GLY A 273 -16.40 -9.82 30.72
C GLY A 273 -16.78 -11.16 30.10
N ARG A 274 -18.02 -11.63 30.31
CA ARG A 274 -18.47 -12.95 29.86
C ARG A 274 -18.30 -13.13 28.36
N GLY A 275 -17.63 -14.21 27.97
CA GLY A 275 -17.38 -14.54 26.56
C GLY A 275 -16.36 -13.64 25.85
N TYR A 276 -15.77 -12.65 26.54
CA TYR A 276 -14.82 -11.74 25.95
C TYR A 276 -13.39 -12.29 26.02
N ILE A 277 -12.83 -12.56 24.84
CA ILE A 277 -11.42 -12.90 24.65
C ILE A 277 -11.03 -12.64 23.19
N GLU A 278 -9.76 -12.33 22.95
CA GLU A 278 -9.22 -12.13 21.62
C GLU A 278 -8.58 -13.42 21.10
N CYS A 279 -8.61 -13.61 19.78
CA CYS A 279 -8.06 -14.79 19.12
C CYS A 279 -6.91 -14.34 18.22
N HIS A 280 -5.73 -14.91 18.44
CA HIS A 280 -4.49 -14.51 17.78
C HIS A 280 -3.85 -15.71 17.08
N HIS A 281 -3.14 -15.49 15.98
CA HIS A 281 -2.42 -16.55 15.28
C HIS A 281 -0.98 -16.67 15.78
N VAL A 282 -0.58 -17.86 16.24
CA VAL A 282 0.72 -18.10 16.89
C VAL A 282 1.92 -17.84 15.97
N VAL A 283 1.78 -18.06 14.66
CA VAL A 283 2.86 -17.93 13.68
C VAL A 283 2.56 -16.80 12.69
N PRO A 284 3.47 -15.82 12.53
CA PRO A 284 3.39 -14.85 11.46
C PRO A 284 3.34 -15.50 10.08
N LEU A 285 2.71 -14.82 9.12
CA LEU A 285 2.46 -15.39 7.79
C LEU A 285 3.74 -15.58 6.96
N HIS A 286 4.77 -14.77 7.18
CA HIS A 286 6.04 -14.92 6.48
C HIS A 286 6.85 -16.13 6.99
N THR A 287 6.57 -16.66 8.18
CA THR A 287 7.25 -17.85 8.73
C THR A 287 6.49 -19.13 8.42
N SER A 288 5.17 -19.03 8.22
CA SER A 288 4.29 -20.15 7.88
C SER A 288 3.89 -20.09 6.41
N GLY A 289 4.62 -20.80 5.55
CA GLY A 289 4.13 -21.14 4.22
C GLY A 289 2.74 -21.79 4.29
N GLU A 290 1.91 -21.56 3.25
CA GLU A 290 0.56 -22.09 3.03
C GLU A 290 -0.30 -22.46 4.26
N THR A 291 -1.24 -21.55 4.56
CA THR A 291 -2.61 -21.84 5.05
C THR A 291 -2.83 -23.09 5.89
N THR A 292 -2.45 -23.01 7.16
CA THR A 292 -3.16 -23.77 8.19
C THR A 292 -4.11 -22.82 8.91
N ASN A 293 -5.39 -22.86 8.52
CA ASN A 293 -6.50 -22.33 9.35
C ASN A 293 -6.89 -23.37 10.41
N ARG A 294 -5.88 -24.02 11.01
CA ARG A 294 -6.12 -25.08 12.00
C ARG A 294 -6.32 -24.40 13.35
N LEU A 295 -7.21 -24.98 14.16
CA LEU A 295 -7.49 -24.46 15.51
C LEU A 295 -6.26 -24.47 16.43
N GLN A 296 -5.25 -25.28 16.11
CA GLN A 296 -3.97 -25.36 16.80
C GLN A 296 -3.07 -24.13 16.57
N ASP A 297 -3.27 -23.41 15.46
CA ASP A 297 -2.49 -22.23 15.12
C ASP A 297 -3.08 -20.96 15.74
N LEU A 298 -4.17 -21.11 16.49
CA LEU A 298 -4.86 -20.06 17.22
C LEU A 298 -4.56 -20.16 18.71
N VAL A 299 -4.38 -19.00 19.33
CA VAL A 299 -4.29 -18.84 20.78
C VAL A 299 -5.34 -17.84 21.24
N LEU A 300 -5.94 -18.08 22.40
CA LEU A 300 -6.85 -17.14 23.06
C LEU A 300 -6.06 -16.28 24.03
N ILE A 301 -6.12 -14.96 23.85
CA ILE A 301 -5.33 -14.02 24.65
C ILE A 301 -6.17 -12.80 25.05
N CYS A 302 -5.75 -12.12 26.12
CA CYS A 302 -6.38 -10.88 26.54
C CYS A 302 -5.94 -9.69 25.67
N ALA A 303 -6.75 -8.63 25.64
CA ALA A 303 -6.49 -7.42 24.87
C ALA A 303 -5.10 -6.80 25.13
N ASN A 304 -4.62 -6.88 26.38
CA ASN A 304 -3.28 -6.38 26.71
C ASN A 304 -2.18 -7.25 26.12
N CYS A 305 -2.28 -8.59 26.25
CA CYS A 305 -1.28 -9.49 25.67
C CYS A 305 -1.28 -9.42 24.14
N HIS A 306 -2.46 -9.31 23.52
CA HIS A 306 -2.56 -9.15 22.08
C HIS A 306 -1.87 -7.87 21.60
N ARG A 307 -2.13 -6.75 22.27
CA ARG A 307 -1.42 -5.49 21.99
C ARG A 307 0.08 -5.59 22.22
N MET A 308 0.54 -6.31 23.25
CA MET A 308 1.97 -6.45 23.52
C MET A 308 2.70 -7.35 22.52
N ILE A 309 2.03 -8.37 21.95
CA ILE A 309 2.59 -9.17 20.86
C ILE A 309 2.89 -8.30 19.64
N HIS A 310 1.94 -7.43 19.28
CA HIS A 310 2.05 -6.53 18.13
C HIS A 310 2.84 -5.24 18.43
N ARG A 311 3.35 -5.07 19.65
CA ARG A 311 4.08 -3.87 20.06
C ARG A 311 5.54 -3.96 19.63
N GLY A 312 5.81 -3.50 18.41
CA GLY A 312 7.15 -3.42 17.82
C GLY A 312 7.47 -4.63 16.95
N THR A 313 8.65 -4.62 16.32
CA THR A 313 9.07 -5.67 15.39
C THR A 313 10.45 -6.24 15.72
N PRO A 314 10.66 -7.57 15.56
CA PRO A 314 9.67 -8.58 15.16
C PRO A 314 8.57 -8.79 16.22
N TRP A 315 7.38 -9.24 15.81
CA TRP A 315 6.30 -9.57 16.74
C TRP A 315 6.72 -10.72 17.64
N LEU A 316 6.34 -10.65 18.91
CA LEU A 316 6.59 -11.73 19.85
C LEU A 316 5.61 -12.87 19.61
N THR A 317 6.11 -14.09 19.63
CA THR A 317 5.25 -15.26 19.81
C THR A 317 4.58 -15.22 21.19
N PRO A 318 3.40 -15.87 21.35
CA PRO A 318 2.76 -16.00 22.66
C PRO A 318 3.68 -16.60 23.73
N ASP A 319 4.58 -17.50 23.35
CA ASP A 319 5.54 -18.12 24.26
C ASP A 319 6.63 -17.15 24.70
N GLU A 320 7.17 -16.34 23.78
CA GLU A 320 8.12 -15.28 24.11
C GLU A 320 7.50 -14.23 25.04
N LEU A 321 6.28 -13.79 24.77
CA LEU A 321 5.58 -12.85 25.66
C LEU A 321 5.31 -13.49 27.03
N ARG A 322 4.95 -14.79 27.09
CA ARG A 322 4.74 -15.50 28.36
C ARG A 322 6.00 -15.49 29.22
N LEU A 323 7.19 -15.63 28.61
CA LEU A 323 8.46 -15.54 29.32
C LEU A 323 8.71 -14.14 29.90
N LEU A 324 8.33 -13.07 29.20
CA LEU A 324 8.47 -11.70 29.67
C LEU A 324 7.53 -11.38 30.85
N VAL A 325 6.25 -11.73 30.72
CA VAL A 325 5.23 -11.48 31.77
C VAL A 325 5.60 -12.20 33.06
N ARG A 326 6.10 -13.45 32.98
CA ARG A 326 6.54 -14.23 34.14
C ARG A 326 7.77 -13.65 34.85
N ARG A 327 8.61 -12.89 34.15
CA ARG A 327 9.77 -12.20 34.74
C ARG A 327 9.37 -10.92 35.46
N GLY A 328 8.41 -10.16 34.92
CA GLY A 328 7.99 -8.87 35.48
C GLY A 328 7.09 -8.95 36.73
N TRP A 329 6.44 -10.09 37.00
CA TRP A 329 5.62 -10.25 38.22
C TRP A 329 6.46 -10.59 39.47
N LYS A 330 7.72 -11.02 39.31
CA LYS A 330 8.61 -11.43 40.43
C LYS A 330 9.53 -10.32 40.94
N SER A 331 9.28 -9.08 40.53
CA SER A 331 10.00 -7.86 40.94
C SER A 331 9.01 -6.86 41.51
#